data_AF-A0A2I0QCX9-F1
#
_entry.id   AF-A0A2I0QCX9-F1
#
_cell.length_a   1.000
_cell.length_b   1.000
_cell.length_c   1.000
_cell.angle_alpha   90.00
_cell.angle_beta   90.00
_cell.angle_gamma   90.00
#
_symmetry.space_group_name_H-M   'P 1'
#
loop_
_entity.id
_entity.type
_entity.pdbx_description
1 polymer ?
#
loop_
_entity_poly.entity_id
_entity_poly.type
_entity_poly.pdbx_seq_one_letter_code
_entity_poly.pdbx_strand_id
1 'polypeptide(L)'
;MEHKINKLKTFVLVVFLIISSVNLVQATITTTDLDSGMTPGEMVNLLLGSGVTVSNITYTGANIAAGSFSDDSGIIGITGGIIMSSGNISHA
;
A
#
# COMPACT_ATOMS: atom_id res chain seq x y z
N MET A 1 -21.58 32.80 36.38
CA MET A 1 -20.21 32.48 35.89
C MET A 1 -20.15 31.17 35.09
N GLU A 2 -21.06 30.23 35.29
CA GLU A 2 -21.10 28.92 34.61
C GLU A 2 -21.43 28.99 33.10
N HIS A 3 -22.26 29.94 32.65
CA HIS A 3 -22.64 30.04 31.23
C HIS A 3 -21.45 30.36 30.30
N LYS A 4 -20.46 31.13 30.78
CA LYS A 4 -19.21 31.41 30.04
C LYS A 4 -18.32 30.16 29.92
N ILE A 5 -18.28 29.33 30.95
CA ILE A 5 -17.46 28.11 31.01
C ILE A 5 -18.03 27.05 30.05
N ASN A 6 -19.35 26.92 29.95
CA ASN A 6 -19.98 25.97 29.03
C ASN A 6 -19.77 26.37 27.57
N LYS A 7 -19.85 27.66 27.22
CA LYS A 7 -19.50 28.14 25.88
C LYS A 7 -18.03 27.90 25.52
N LEU A 8 -17.12 28.05 26.48
CA LEU A 8 -15.69 27.76 26.27
C LEU A 8 -15.43 26.27 26.07
N LYS A 9 -16.06 25.39 26.87
CA LYS A 9 -15.98 23.93 26.70
C LYS A 9 -16.55 23.49 25.34
N THR A 10 -17.70 24.03 24.95
CA THR A 10 -18.29 23.76 23.63
C THR A 10 -17.38 24.24 22.51
N PHE A 11 -16.74 25.41 22.64
CA PHE A 11 -15.80 25.91 21.64
C PHE A 11 -14.56 25.00 21.51
N VAL A 12 -13.97 24.57 22.64
CA VAL A 12 -12.83 23.65 22.65
C VAL A 12 -13.21 22.29 22.04
N LEU A 13 -14.41 21.79 22.32
CA LEU A 13 -14.88 20.50 21.79
C LEU A 13 -15.11 20.56 20.28
N VAL A 14 -15.64 21.68 19.76
CA VAL A 14 -15.78 21.91 18.31
C VAL A 14 -14.42 22.01 17.63
N VAL A 15 -13.47 22.75 18.21
CA VAL A 15 -12.10 22.86 17.67
C VAL A 15 -11.39 21.50 17.67
N PHE A 16 -11.53 20.71 18.74
CA PHE A 16 -10.96 19.36 18.82
C PHE A 16 -11.54 18.41 17.76
N LEU A 17 -12.86 18.48 17.51
CA LEU A 17 -13.52 17.68 16.48
C LEU A 17 -13.01 18.02 15.08
N ILE A 18 -12.76 19.31 14.80
CA ILE A 18 -12.26 19.79 13.49
C ILE A 18 -10.81 19.31 13.24
N ILE A 19 -9.98 19.23 14.27
CA ILE A 19 -8.55 18.86 14.12
C ILE A 19 -8.39 17.33 13.97
N SER A 20 -9.31 16.53 14.50
CA SER A 20 -9.20 15.06 14.47
C SER A 20 -9.36 14.41 13.08
N SER A 21 -9.82 15.14 12.07
CA SER A 21 -10.08 14.63 10.70
C SER A 21 -8.90 14.78 9.74
N VAL A 22 -7.70 15.14 10.21
CA VAL A 22 -6.49 15.12 9.37
C VAL A 22 -6.03 13.68 9.15
N ASN A 23 -6.30 13.14 7.97
CA ASN A 23 -5.68 11.89 7.53
C ASN A 23 -4.25 12.22 7.08
N LEU A 24 -3.24 11.74 7.81
CA LEU A 24 -1.87 11.74 7.31
C LEU A 24 -1.79 10.73 6.16
N VAL A 25 -1.84 11.20 4.92
CA VAL A 25 -1.45 10.38 3.76
C VAL A 25 0.06 10.26 3.82
N GLN A 26 0.53 9.12 4.32
CA GLN A 26 1.93 8.75 4.19
C GLN A 26 2.14 8.15 2.82
N ALA A 27 3.11 8.70 2.08
CA ALA A 27 3.54 8.13 0.83
C ALA A 27 4.24 6.80 1.14
N THR A 28 3.54 5.70 0.87
CA THR A 28 4.00 4.33 1.15
C THR A 28 3.90 3.50 -0.12
N ILE A 29 4.92 2.68 -0.33
CA ILE A 29 4.91 1.61 -1.32
C ILE A 29 4.42 0.36 -0.60
N THR A 30 3.32 -0.22 -1.08
CA THR A 30 2.80 -1.50 -0.58
C THR A 30 3.33 -2.62 -1.47
N THR A 31 3.85 -3.67 -0.84
CA THR A 31 4.34 -4.87 -1.55
C THR A 31 3.52 -6.08 -1.17
N THR A 32 3.19 -6.92 -2.15
CA THR A 32 2.48 -8.19 -1.95
C THR A 32 3.35 -9.31 -2.50
N ASP A 33 3.85 -10.18 -1.62
CA ASP A 33 4.70 -11.32 -2.00
C ASP A 33 3.90 -12.58 -2.39
N LEU A 34 4.59 -13.63 -2.80
CA LEU A 34 3.94 -14.89 -3.19
C LEU A 34 3.32 -15.66 -1.99
N ASP A 35 3.81 -15.43 -0.77
CA ASP A 35 3.25 -16.07 0.43
C ASP A 35 1.99 -15.34 0.94
N SER A 36 1.87 -14.06 0.63
CA SER A 36 0.75 -13.18 0.98
C SER A 36 -0.47 -13.36 0.06
N GLY A 37 -0.41 -14.32 -0.87
CA GLY A 37 -1.53 -14.70 -1.73
C GLY A 37 -1.34 -14.38 -3.21
N MET A 38 -0.18 -13.88 -3.65
CA MET A 38 0.10 -13.69 -5.07
C MET A 38 0.64 -14.96 -5.71
N THR A 39 0.07 -15.38 -6.84
CA THR A 39 0.61 -16.52 -7.59
C THR A 39 1.64 -16.08 -8.64
N PRO A 40 2.62 -16.92 -9.00
CA PRO A 40 3.52 -16.65 -10.12
C PRO A 40 2.77 -16.36 -11.43
N GLY A 41 1.60 -16.98 -11.64
CA GLY A 41 0.76 -16.74 -12.80
C GLY A 41 0.21 -15.31 -12.85
N GLU A 42 -0.26 -14.81 -11.71
CA GLU A 42 -0.75 -13.45 -11.59
C GLU A 42 0.36 -12.41 -11.78
N MET A 43 1.59 -12.71 -11.34
CA MET A 43 2.74 -11.83 -11.59
C MET A 43 3.05 -11.70 -13.08
N VAL A 44 3.04 -12.82 -13.78
CA VAL A 44 3.28 -12.82 -15.24
C VAL A 44 2.13 -12.12 -15.95
N ASN A 45 0.88 -12.32 -15.52
CA ASN A 45 -0.27 -11.61 -16.07
C ASN A 45 -0.18 -10.09 -15.81
N LEU A 46 0.37 -9.66 -14.67
CA LEU A 46 0.62 -8.25 -14.38
C LEU A 46 1.66 -7.63 -15.34
N LEU A 47 2.67 -8.40 -15.75
CA LEU A 47 3.65 -7.94 -16.74
C LEU A 47 3.09 -7.88 -18.16
N LEU A 48 2.34 -8.90 -18.56
CA LEU A 48 1.97 -9.10 -19.97
C LEU A 48 0.63 -8.45 -20.33
N GLY A 49 -0.25 -8.26 -19.35
CA GLY A 49 -1.61 -7.77 -19.56
C GLY A 49 -2.52 -8.79 -20.25
N SER A 50 -3.77 -8.37 -20.51
CA SER A 50 -4.76 -9.21 -21.16
C SER A 50 -4.41 -9.47 -22.62
N GLY A 51 -4.38 -10.74 -23.03
CA GLY A 51 -4.23 -11.14 -24.44
C GLY A 51 -3.01 -12.02 -24.73
N VAL A 52 -2.14 -12.25 -23.75
CA VAL A 52 -1.01 -13.17 -23.86
C VAL A 52 -1.27 -14.42 -23.01
N THR A 53 -1.33 -15.58 -23.66
CA THR A 53 -1.43 -16.86 -22.94
C THR A 53 -0.02 -17.38 -22.68
N VAL A 54 0.30 -17.55 -21.39
CA VAL A 54 1.57 -18.12 -20.93
C VAL A 54 1.33 -19.50 -20.31
N SER A 55 2.29 -20.39 -20.52
CA SER A 55 2.29 -21.73 -19.94
C SER A 55 3.66 -22.05 -19.34
N ASN A 56 3.72 -23.09 -18.52
CA ASN A 56 4.94 -23.54 -17.84
C ASN A 56 5.58 -22.50 -16.89
N ILE A 57 4.74 -21.77 -16.15
CA ILE A 57 5.19 -20.75 -15.20
C ILE A 57 5.79 -21.43 -13.97
N THR A 58 7.09 -21.20 -13.73
CA THR A 58 7.80 -21.69 -12.56
C THR A 58 8.55 -20.53 -11.92
N TYR A 59 8.28 -20.25 -10.65
CA TYR A 59 9.08 -19.33 -9.86
C TYR A 59 10.20 -20.10 -9.17
N THR A 60 11.45 -19.61 -9.27
CA THR A 60 12.62 -20.19 -8.58
C THR A 60 13.22 -19.13 -7.67
N GLY A 61 13.10 -19.33 -6.36
CA GLY A 61 13.53 -18.38 -5.35
C GLY A 61 12.76 -18.56 -4.04
N ALA A 62 12.99 -17.67 -3.08
CA ALA A 62 12.17 -17.61 -1.87
C ALA A 62 10.87 -16.84 -2.19
N ASN A 63 9.72 -17.35 -1.79
CA ASN A 63 8.42 -16.74 -2.09
C ASN A 63 8.29 -15.29 -1.59
N ILE A 64 8.94 -14.97 -0.47
CA ILE A 64 9.02 -13.63 0.13
C ILE A 64 9.91 -12.64 -0.66
N ALA A 65 10.67 -13.14 -1.63
CA ALA A 65 11.68 -12.38 -2.35
C ALA A 65 11.18 -11.82 -3.69
N ALA A 66 9.96 -12.18 -4.09
CA ALA A 66 9.31 -11.62 -5.26
C ALA A 66 7.84 -11.35 -5.00
N GLY A 67 7.27 -10.45 -5.78
CA GLY A 67 5.87 -10.05 -5.63
C GLY A 67 5.52 -8.85 -6.50
N SER A 68 4.37 -8.24 -6.22
CA SER A 68 4.01 -6.95 -6.80
C SER A 68 4.26 -5.81 -5.82
N PHE A 69 4.41 -4.61 -6.36
CA PHE A 69 4.34 -3.38 -5.59
C PHE A 69 3.26 -2.47 -6.18
N SER A 70 2.64 -1.67 -5.32
CA SER A 70 1.76 -0.56 -5.68
C SER A 70 2.30 0.70 -5.02
N ASP A 71 2.33 1.78 -5.78
CA ASP A 71 2.75 3.10 -5.32
C ASP A 71 1.65 4.11 -5.66
N ASP A 72 0.74 4.28 -4.70
CA ASP A 72 -0.37 5.23 -4.83
C ASP A 72 0.09 6.70 -4.73
N SER A 73 1.35 6.91 -4.32
CA SER A 73 1.93 8.24 -4.09
C SER A 73 2.88 8.69 -5.18
N GLY A 74 3.20 7.80 -6.15
CA GLY A 74 4.08 8.10 -7.28
C GLY A 74 5.52 8.46 -6.89
N ILE A 75 5.98 7.99 -5.73
CA ILE A 75 7.34 8.19 -5.20
C ILE A 75 8.41 7.76 -6.21
N ILE A 76 8.19 6.62 -6.87
CA ILE A 76 9.16 6.03 -7.81
C ILE A 76 8.78 6.30 -9.28
N GLY A 77 7.77 7.14 -9.52
CA GLY A 77 7.34 7.53 -10.88
C GLY A 77 6.61 6.44 -11.66
N ILE A 78 6.35 5.29 -11.04
CA ILE A 78 5.55 4.19 -11.59
C ILE A 78 4.54 3.76 -10.53
N THR A 79 3.28 3.59 -10.90
CA THR A 79 2.18 3.34 -9.96
C THR A 79 2.10 1.90 -9.47
N GLY A 80 2.79 0.96 -10.15
CA GLY A 80 2.83 -0.43 -9.73
C GLY A 80 3.56 -1.32 -10.72
N GLY A 81 3.90 -2.54 -10.28
CA GLY A 81 4.62 -3.51 -11.09
C GLY A 81 5.09 -4.71 -10.28
N ILE A 82 6.09 -5.41 -10.78
CA ILE A 82 6.73 -6.54 -10.10
C ILE A 82 8.03 -6.08 -9.45
N ILE A 83 8.26 -6.56 -8.24
CA ILE A 83 9.48 -6.34 -7.45
C ILE A 83 10.14 -7.67 -7.15
N MET A 84 11.48 -7.69 -7.20
CA MET A 84 12.31 -8.82 -6.82
C MET A 84 13.47 -8.32 -5.98
N SER A 85 13.69 -8.94 -4.82
CA SER A 85 14.79 -8.67 -3.91
C SER A 85 15.60 -9.95 -3.69
N SER A 86 16.83 -9.84 -3.18
CA SER A 86 17.58 -10.98 -2.66
C SER A 86 17.13 -11.39 -1.25
N GLY A 87 16.29 -10.58 -0.61
CA GLY A 87 15.77 -10.78 0.74
C GLY A 87 14.24 -10.82 0.79
N ASN A 88 13.65 -10.11 1.75
CA ASN A 88 12.20 -10.01 1.90
C ASN A 88 11.71 -8.69 1.28
N ILE A 89 10.77 -8.74 0.33
CA ILE A 89 10.28 -7.54 -0.36
C ILE A 89 9.51 -6.56 0.54
N SER A 90 8.91 -7.05 1.63
CA SER A 90 8.24 -6.20 2.63
C SER A 90 9.23 -5.35 3.45
N HIS A 91 10.53 -5.59 3.34
CA HIS A 91 11.60 -4.83 4.00
C HIS A 91 12.66 -4.33 3.01
N ALA A 92 12.32 -4.28 1.72
CA ALA A 92 13.23 -3.88 0.65
C ALA A 92 13.52 -2.37 0.65
#